data_AF-A0A946GZ82-F1
#
_entry.id   AF-A0A946GZ82-F1
#
_cell.length_a   1.000
_cell.length_b   1.000
_cell.length_c   1.000
_cell.angle_alpha   90.00
_cell.angle_beta   90.00
_cell.angle_gamma   90.00
#
_symmetry.space_group_name_H-M   'P 1'
#
loop_
_entity.id
_entity.type
_entity.pdbx_description
1 polymer ?
#
loop_
_entity_poly.entity_id
_entity_poly.type
_entity_poly.pdbx_seq_one_letter_code
_entity_poly.pdbx_strand_id
1 'polypeptide(L)'
;MNRQHLKTILWLRWRLNMNQWSRAGKLNQILSVGFVIAALATSVLGFFATLIAGCFLLPQANPDHLMLLCDGVAVGFLICWLFGLMAQLQRTDSLSLDKLLHLPISPTGAFLLNYVSSLFSLALIIFLPLITGLAIAMVIVKGPAMLMLFPLLLGFLFMVTAVTYQFRGWLALLMLDKRRRRTITVVITVGFILLVQIPNLLNMTVWQRSRENDRAEHQAEIQKLQLTLAEGKITPEQHTQQLADLNSQRAEERTQGRERFYQQVVEGFEWGNMLCPLGWLPYGVRAAALGNLLPGLWGTLGGLMIGAVSLRRSYRTTLRIFTGDFQTGVARTQTVVLEAPAAPADASSSATFLEKRLRWVTEHAAVVALANFRSLTRAPEAKMMLLTPVIMLGIFGSMLFMGNLHEMPLLARPIIALGAIVMTMVGLLQVLQNLFGFDRDGFRVFVLTPTPRRDVLIGKNLSIAPLALAMCGLILLAIQIMLPLRFTHFLATLVQSVMIYFIFCMVGNLVSILSPVVGLPPFN
;
A
#
# COMPACT_ATOMS: atom_id res chain seq x y z
N MET A 1 -24.88 12.25 26.54
CA MET A 1 -24.88 13.30 25.49
C MET A 1 -26.33 13.54 25.06
N ASN A 2 -26.80 14.79 25.02
CA ASN A 2 -28.16 15.08 24.57
C ASN A 2 -28.36 14.62 23.12
N ARG A 3 -29.47 13.95 22.79
CA ARG A 3 -29.79 13.47 21.42
C ARG A 3 -29.70 14.60 20.39
N GLN A 4 -30.06 15.82 20.78
CA GLN A 4 -29.95 17.00 19.93
C GLN A 4 -28.51 17.31 19.52
N HIS A 5 -27.54 17.22 20.46
CA HIS A 5 -26.13 17.44 20.15
C HIS A 5 -25.59 16.38 19.18
N LEU A 6 -25.96 15.11 19.38
CA LEU A 6 -25.57 14.04 18.46
C LEU A 6 -26.08 14.31 17.03
N LYS A 7 -27.36 14.68 16.89
CA LYS A 7 -27.98 14.98 15.59
C LYS A 7 -27.29 16.18 14.92
N THR A 8 -27.04 17.26 15.66
CA THR A 8 -26.39 18.46 15.13
C THR A 8 -24.98 18.16 14.63
N ILE A 9 -24.19 17.38 15.37
CA ILE A 9 -22.82 17.10 14.95
C ILE A 9 -22.78 16.11 13.78
N LEU A 10 -23.64 15.09 13.76
CA LEU A 10 -23.78 14.20 12.59
C LEU A 10 -24.16 14.98 11.34
N TRP A 11 -25.12 15.91 11.46
CA TRP A 11 -25.53 16.79 10.37
C TRP A 11 -24.40 17.72 9.93
N LEU A 12 -23.66 18.33 10.86
CA LEU A 12 -22.51 19.18 10.55
C LEU A 12 -21.43 18.38 9.80
N ARG A 13 -21.13 17.16 10.25
CA ARG A 13 -20.11 16.30 9.62
C ARG A 13 -20.53 15.86 8.23
N TRP A 14 -21.78 15.48 8.05
CA TRP A 14 -22.37 15.21 6.73
C TRP A 14 -22.24 16.42 5.82
N ARG A 15 -22.62 17.60 6.31
CA ARG A 15 -22.55 18.86 5.55
C ARG A 15 -21.11 19.25 5.21
N LEU A 16 -20.16 19.07 6.12
CA LEU A 16 -18.74 19.32 5.86
C LEU A 16 -18.19 18.37 4.80
N ASN A 17 -18.54 17.08 4.86
CA ASN A 17 -18.14 16.10 3.85
C ASN A 17 -18.74 16.45 2.48
N MET A 18 -20.02 16.83 2.43
CA MET A 18 -20.67 17.30 1.21
C MET A 18 -20.06 18.59 0.66
N ASN A 19 -19.73 19.55 1.53
CA ASN A 19 -19.07 20.79 1.14
C ASN A 19 -17.63 20.53 0.64
N GLN A 20 -16.92 19.56 1.19
CA GLN A 20 -15.61 19.14 0.68
C GLN A 20 -15.75 18.54 -0.72
N TRP A 21 -16.77 17.71 -0.95
CA TRP A 21 -17.03 17.13 -2.27
C TRP A 21 -17.41 18.20 -3.30
N SER A 22 -18.22 19.18 -2.93
CA SER A 22 -18.61 20.27 -3.84
C SER A 22 -17.44 21.21 -4.16
N ARG A 23 -16.51 21.43 -3.23
CA ARG A 23 -15.31 22.28 -3.44
C ARG A 23 -14.27 21.62 -4.35
N ALA A 24 -14.25 20.30 -4.44
CA ALA A 24 -13.31 19.57 -5.29
C ALA A 24 -13.68 19.59 -6.80
N GLY A 25 -14.69 20.37 -7.19
CA GLY A 25 -15.16 20.51 -8.56
C GLY A 25 -16.26 19.51 -8.92
N LYS A 26 -17.07 19.85 -9.94
CA LYS A 26 -18.24 19.05 -10.37
C LYS A 26 -17.85 17.61 -10.75
N LEU A 27 -16.71 17.42 -11.43
CA LEU A 27 -16.24 16.09 -11.82
C LEU A 27 -15.93 15.23 -10.59
N ASN A 28 -15.19 15.75 -9.62
CA ASN A 28 -14.86 14.98 -8.41
C ASN A 28 -16.11 14.67 -7.58
N GLN A 29 -17.10 15.59 -7.54
CA GLN A 29 -18.38 15.34 -6.90
C GLN A 29 -19.13 14.18 -7.56
N ILE A 30 -19.24 14.17 -8.90
CA ILE A 30 -19.88 13.09 -9.66
C ILE A 30 -19.16 11.76 -9.40
N LEU A 31 -17.83 11.75 -9.47
CA LEU A 31 -17.02 10.55 -9.20
C LEU A 31 -17.21 10.05 -7.76
N SER A 32 -17.21 10.95 -6.77
CA SER A 32 -17.37 10.59 -5.36
C SER A 32 -18.77 10.03 -5.07
N VAL A 33 -19.82 10.65 -5.61
CA VAL A 33 -21.20 10.16 -5.48
C VAL A 33 -21.36 8.82 -6.20
N GLY A 34 -20.84 8.69 -7.42
CA GLY A 34 -20.85 7.44 -8.16
C GLY A 34 -20.15 6.31 -7.41
N PHE A 35 -19.02 6.61 -6.76
CA PHE A 35 -18.29 5.64 -5.94
C PHE A 35 -19.09 5.20 -4.70
N VAL A 36 -19.80 6.11 -4.02
CA VAL A 36 -20.67 5.76 -2.88
C VAL A 36 -21.84 4.88 -3.34
N ILE A 37 -22.48 5.23 -4.46
CA ILE A 37 -23.58 4.42 -5.03
C ILE A 37 -23.06 3.03 -5.40
N ALA A 38 -21.91 2.95 -6.08
CA ALA A 38 -21.28 1.67 -6.43
C ALA A 38 -20.91 0.83 -5.20
N ALA A 39 -20.45 1.46 -4.12
CA ALA A 39 -20.14 0.77 -2.87
C ALA A 39 -21.40 0.22 -2.18
N LEU A 40 -22.49 0.99 -2.16
CA LEU A 40 -23.78 0.55 -1.63
C LEU A 40 -24.39 -0.58 -2.48
N ALA A 41 -24.34 -0.46 -3.82
CA ALA A 41 -24.80 -1.51 -4.72
C ALA A 41 -23.98 -2.80 -4.53
N THR A 42 -22.64 -2.68 -4.50
CA THR A 42 -21.74 -3.81 -4.22
C THR A 42 -22.03 -4.44 -2.87
N SER A 43 -22.37 -3.65 -1.85
CA SER A 43 -22.70 -4.13 -0.52
C SER A 43 -23.98 -4.98 -0.52
N VAL A 44 -25.07 -4.48 -1.12
CA VAL A 44 -26.34 -5.21 -1.23
C VAL A 44 -26.19 -6.46 -2.09
N LEU A 45 -25.59 -6.35 -3.28
CA LEU A 45 -25.35 -7.49 -4.16
C LEU A 45 -24.41 -8.51 -3.51
N GLY A 46 -23.36 -8.05 -2.82
CA GLY A 46 -22.42 -8.89 -2.10
C GLY A 46 -23.05 -9.67 -0.96
N PHE A 47 -23.98 -9.06 -0.21
CA PHE A 47 -24.78 -9.76 0.80
C PHE A 47 -25.56 -10.93 0.20
N PHE A 48 -26.35 -10.68 -0.86
CA PHE A 48 -27.15 -11.75 -1.48
C PHE A 48 -26.29 -12.79 -2.18
N ALA A 49 -25.21 -12.37 -2.86
CA ALA A 49 -24.29 -13.27 -3.53
C ALA A 49 -23.61 -14.22 -2.54
N THR A 50 -23.12 -13.72 -1.41
CA THR A 50 -22.50 -14.57 -0.38
C THR A 50 -23.49 -15.42 0.39
N LEU A 51 -24.71 -14.94 0.60
CA LEU A 51 -25.80 -15.75 1.17
C LEU A 51 -26.13 -16.93 0.25
N ILE A 52 -26.38 -16.67 -1.04
CA ILE A 52 -26.70 -17.69 -2.04
C ILE A 52 -25.53 -18.66 -2.21
N ALA A 53 -24.33 -18.14 -2.47
CA ALA A 53 -23.13 -18.96 -2.62
C ALA A 53 -22.87 -19.80 -1.36
N GLY A 54 -23.07 -19.23 -0.16
CA GLY A 54 -22.95 -19.93 1.10
C GLY A 54 -23.94 -21.10 1.22
N CYS A 55 -25.21 -20.88 0.86
CA CYS A 55 -26.24 -21.92 0.89
C CYS A 55 -25.94 -23.10 -0.05
N PHE A 56 -25.33 -22.85 -1.22
CA PHE A 56 -25.02 -23.89 -2.20
C PHE A 56 -23.66 -24.57 -1.99
N LEU A 57 -22.62 -23.83 -1.59
CA LEU A 57 -21.24 -24.33 -1.53
C LEU A 57 -20.88 -24.91 -0.15
N LEU A 58 -21.47 -24.41 0.94
CA LEU A 58 -21.10 -24.83 2.29
C LEU A 58 -21.66 -26.17 2.78
N PRO A 59 -22.76 -26.77 2.24
CA PRO A 59 -23.28 -28.02 2.79
C PRO A 59 -22.23 -29.13 2.87
N GLN A 60 -21.40 -29.26 1.83
CA GLN A 60 -20.37 -30.28 1.72
C GLN A 60 -19.00 -29.86 2.31
N ALA A 61 -18.87 -28.61 2.77
CA ALA A 61 -17.58 -28.11 3.24
C ALA A 61 -17.23 -28.69 4.62
N ASN A 62 -16.02 -29.26 4.74
CA ASN A 62 -15.46 -29.65 6.03
C ASN A 62 -15.18 -28.43 6.92
N PRO A 63 -15.14 -28.57 8.26
CA PRO A 63 -14.83 -27.49 9.19
C PRO A 63 -13.55 -26.70 8.86
N ASP A 64 -12.51 -27.38 8.36
CA ASP A 64 -11.24 -26.72 7.98
C ASP A 64 -11.41 -25.79 6.78
N HIS A 65 -12.25 -26.16 5.80
CA HIS A 65 -12.59 -25.28 4.68
C HIS A 65 -13.37 -24.04 5.13
N LEU A 66 -14.25 -24.19 6.14
CA LEU A 66 -14.96 -23.06 6.74
C LEU A 66 -13.99 -22.09 7.44
N MET A 67 -13.00 -22.64 8.17
CA MET A 67 -11.93 -21.85 8.79
C MET A 67 -11.18 -21.04 7.74
N LEU A 68 -10.65 -21.70 6.70
CA LEU A 68 -9.88 -21.04 5.63
C LEU A 68 -10.71 -20.01 4.85
N LEU A 69 -12.01 -20.27 4.65
CA LEU A 69 -12.93 -19.31 4.06
C LEU A 69 -13.05 -18.05 4.93
N CYS A 70 -13.26 -18.23 6.25
CA CYS A 70 -13.32 -17.12 7.20
C CYS A 70 -11.97 -16.39 7.32
N ASP A 71 -10.85 -17.10 7.25
CA ASP A 71 -9.50 -16.50 7.19
C ASP A 71 -9.37 -15.59 5.97
N GLY A 72 -9.72 -16.09 4.79
CA GLY A 72 -9.67 -15.32 3.55
C GLY A 72 -10.53 -14.06 3.61
N VAL A 73 -11.74 -14.16 4.19
CA VAL A 73 -12.64 -13.02 4.38
C VAL A 73 -12.09 -12.03 5.40
N ALA A 74 -11.54 -12.49 6.53
CA ALA A 74 -10.93 -11.64 7.55
C ALA A 74 -9.70 -10.91 7.01
N VAL A 75 -8.82 -11.62 6.30
CA VAL A 75 -7.64 -11.05 5.63
C VAL A 75 -8.05 -10.03 4.57
N GLY A 76 -9.04 -10.37 3.72
CA GLY A 76 -9.57 -9.45 2.72
C GLY A 76 -10.12 -8.17 3.34
N PHE A 77 -10.89 -8.29 4.42
CA PHE A 77 -11.37 -7.15 5.20
C PHE A 77 -10.21 -6.33 5.76
N LEU A 78 -9.21 -6.95 6.39
CA LEU A 78 -8.06 -6.26 6.98
C LEU A 78 -7.23 -5.53 5.93
N ILE A 79 -7.00 -6.12 4.76
CA ILE A 79 -6.30 -5.47 3.65
C ILE A 79 -7.09 -4.23 3.20
N CYS A 80 -8.39 -4.38 2.92
CA CYS A 80 -9.24 -3.25 2.53
C CYS A 80 -9.29 -2.16 3.61
N TRP A 81 -9.35 -2.57 4.87
CA TRP A 81 -9.34 -1.69 6.04
C TRP A 81 -8.01 -0.91 6.16
N LEU A 82 -6.87 -1.58 5.99
CA LEU A 82 -5.55 -0.96 5.99
C LEU A 82 -5.37 0.01 4.83
N PHE A 83 -5.86 -0.31 3.62
CA PHE A 83 -5.89 0.63 2.50
C PHE A 83 -6.73 1.87 2.83
N GLY A 84 -7.92 1.68 3.40
CA GLY A 84 -8.77 2.77 3.85
C GLY A 84 -8.10 3.63 4.92
N LEU A 85 -7.35 3.00 5.83
CA LEU A 85 -6.55 3.67 6.84
C LEU A 85 -5.40 4.48 6.23
N MET A 86 -4.67 3.90 5.27
CA MET A 86 -3.60 4.59 4.56
C MET A 86 -4.11 5.81 3.80
N ALA A 87 -5.23 5.66 3.08
CA ALA A 87 -5.88 6.76 2.39
C ALA A 87 -6.33 7.86 3.38
N GLN A 88 -6.80 7.49 4.58
CA GLN A 88 -7.17 8.45 5.61
C GLN A 88 -5.97 9.11 6.27
N LEU A 89 -4.87 8.40 6.54
CA LEU A 89 -3.63 8.99 7.06
C LEU A 89 -3.02 9.97 6.05
N GLN A 90 -3.21 9.70 4.76
CA GLN A 90 -2.79 10.61 3.70
C GLN A 90 -3.73 11.83 3.58
N ARG A 91 -5.00 11.74 3.98
CA ARG A 91 -5.88 12.91 4.02
C ARG A 91 -5.64 13.68 5.31
N THR A 92 -4.98 14.82 5.17
CA THR A 92 -4.41 15.61 6.29
C THR A 92 -5.47 16.35 7.11
N ASP A 93 -6.71 16.31 6.62
CA ASP A 93 -7.89 16.83 7.29
C ASP A 93 -8.46 15.84 8.31
N SER A 94 -7.65 15.35 9.26
CA SER A 94 -8.22 14.86 10.51
C SER A 94 -8.74 16.08 11.28
N LEU A 95 -9.92 16.54 10.85
CA LEU A 95 -10.80 17.57 11.40
C LEU A 95 -10.21 18.10 12.70
N SER A 96 -9.44 19.19 12.61
CA SER A 96 -8.68 19.73 13.75
C SER A 96 -9.63 19.84 14.91
N LEU A 97 -9.47 18.94 15.89
CA LEU A 97 -10.34 18.87 17.06
C LEU A 97 -10.31 20.20 17.80
N ASP A 98 -9.22 20.96 17.66
CA ASP A 98 -9.07 22.36 18.07
C ASP A 98 -10.22 23.26 17.59
N LYS A 99 -10.71 23.06 16.36
CA LYS A 99 -11.85 23.82 15.82
C LYS A 99 -13.18 23.40 16.43
N LEU A 100 -13.31 22.13 16.84
CA LEU A 100 -14.51 21.62 17.51
C LEU A 100 -14.56 22.01 19.00
N LEU A 101 -13.41 22.26 19.64
CA LEU A 101 -13.34 22.70 21.04
C LEU A 101 -13.89 24.12 21.25
N HIS A 102 -14.03 24.92 20.19
CA HIS A 102 -14.76 26.19 20.26
C HIS A 102 -16.27 26.00 20.43
N LEU A 103 -16.81 24.80 20.21
CA LEU A 103 -18.21 24.48 20.45
C LEU A 103 -18.38 23.89 21.86
N PRO A 104 -19.51 24.15 22.55
CA PRO A 104 -19.78 23.65 23.89
C PRO A 104 -20.13 22.15 23.88
N ILE A 105 -19.17 21.30 23.50
CA ILE A 105 -19.31 19.85 23.41
C ILE A 105 -18.37 19.21 24.44
N SER A 106 -18.92 18.30 25.26
CA SER A 106 -18.10 17.52 26.20
C SER A 106 -17.00 16.73 25.46
N PRO A 107 -15.75 16.66 25.97
CA PRO A 107 -14.67 15.90 25.34
C PRO A 107 -15.01 14.44 25.06
N THR A 108 -15.75 13.79 25.97
CA THR A 108 -16.24 12.41 25.79
C THR A 108 -17.19 12.28 24.62
N GLY A 109 -18.07 13.26 24.42
CA GLY A 109 -19.00 13.32 23.29
C GLY A 109 -18.27 13.50 21.96
N ALA A 110 -17.29 14.39 21.91
CA ALA A 110 -16.45 14.59 20.72
C ALA A 110 -15.65 13.33 20.36
N PHE A 111 -15.07 12.66 21.36
CA PHE A 111 -14.35 11.39 21.19
C PHE A 111 -15.28 10.29 20.65
N LEU A 112 -16.42 10.05 21.32
CA LEU A 112 -17.33 8.97 20.95
C LEU A 112 -17.92 9.18 19.56
N LEU A 113 -18.29 10.42 19.23
CA LEU A 113 -18.76 10.76 17.90
C LEU A 113 -17.67 10.53 16.84
N ASN A 114 -16.42 10.90 17.12
CA ASN A 114 -15.35 10.67 16.16
C ASN A 114 -15.09 9.16 15.95
N TYR A 115 -15.11 8.37 17.03
CA TYR A 115 -15.01 6.92 16.95
C TYR A 115 -16.18 6.31 16.17
N VAL A 116 -17.43 6.62 16.52
CA VAL A 116 -18.63 6.12 15.82
C VAL A 116 -18.61 6.52 14.35
N SER A 117 -18.22 7.75 14.04
CA SER A 117 -18.11 8.17 12.64
C SER A 117 -17.02 7.44 11.88
N SER A 118 -15.96 6.97 12.55
CA SER A 118 -14.92 6.15 11.93
C SER A 118 -15.41 4.74 11.56
N LEU A 119 -16.51 4.28 12.16
CA LEU A 119 -17.20 3.03 11.79
C LEU A 119 -17.93 3.14 10.44
N PHE A 120 -18.26 4.35 9.98
CA PHE A 120 -18.83 4.59 8.65
C PHE A 120 -17.74 4.68 7.57
N SER A 121 -16.82 3.72 7.56
CA SER A 121 -15.81 3.60 6.51
C SER A 121 -16.35 2.81 5.33
N LEU A 122 -15.82 3.08 4.14
CA LEU A 122 -16.16 2.33 2.92
C LEU A 122 -15.95 0.82 3.10
N ALA A 123 -14.86 0.43 3.77
CA ALA A 123 -14.54 -0.96 4.03
C ALA A 123 -15.65 -1.65 4.84
N LEU A 124 -16.16 -1.01 5.91
CA LEU A 124 -17.27 -1.57 6.69
C LEU A 124 -18.58 -1.58 5.91
N ILE A 125 -18.87 -0.53 5.12
CA ILE A 125 -20.08 -0.48 4.29
C ILE A 125 -20.14 -1.66 3.32
N ILE A 126 -19.01 -2.06 2.73
CA ILE A 126 -18.94 -3.18 1.78
C ILE A 126 -18.86 -4.52 2.51
N PHE A 127 -17.93 -4.69 3.45
CA PHE A 127 -17.65 -5.99 4.06
C PHE A 127 -18.65 -6.42 5.12
N LEU A 128 -19.27 -5.50 5.87
CA LEU A 128 -20.22 -5.90 6.92
C LEU A 128 -21.42 -6.66 6.34
N PRO A 129 -22.07 -6.19 5.25
CA PRO A 129 -23.14 -6.95 4.60
C PRO A 129 -22.63 -8.25 3.96
N LEU A 130 -21.45 -8.25 3.36
CA LEU A 130 -20.86 -9.47 2.80
C LEU A 130 -20.63 -10.57 3.88
N ILE A 131 -20.07 -10.21 5.03
CA ILE A 131 -19.80 -11.18 6.11
C ILE A 131 -21.10 -11.60 6.80
N THR A 132 -22.07 -10.69 6.95
CA THR A 132 -23.37 -11.04 7.55
C THR A 132 -24.18 -11.96 6.64
N GLY A 133 -24.16 -11.77 5.31
CA GLY A 133 -24.76 -12.69 4.36
C GLY A 133 -24.15 -14.10 4.45
N LEU A 134 -22.82 -14.18 4.50
CA LEU A 134 -22.11 -15.44 4.71
C LEU A 134 -22.45 -16.08 6.08
N ALA A 135 -22.53 -15.28 7.14
CA ALA A 135 -22.85 -15.78 8.48
C ALA A 135 -24.27 -16.37 8.56
N ILE A 136 -25.25 -15.70 7.93
CA ILE A 136 -26.62 -16.21 7.84
C ILE A 136 -26.65 -17.52 7.05
N ALA A 137 -25.92 -17.61 5.92
CA ALA A 137 -25.82 -18.86 5.17
C ALA A 137 -25.24 -20.00 6.02
N MET A 138 -24.19 -19.73 6.81
CA MET A 138 -23.60 -20.72 7.71
C MET A 138 -24.60 -21.20 8.77
N VAL A 139 -25.44 -20.31 9.32
CA VAL A 139 -26.51 -20.69 10.27
C VAL A 139 -27.55 -21.57 9.61
N ILE A 140 -27.97 -21.26 8.38
CA ILE A 140 -28.97 -22.05 7.64
C ILE A 140 -28.42 -23.44 7.31
N VAL A 141 -27.17 -23.53 6.86
CA VAL A 141 -26.58 -24.77 6.33
C VAL A 141 -25.99 -25.67 7.42
N LYS A 142 -25.28 -25.09 8.39
CA LYS A 142 -24.55 -25.85 9.43
C LYS A 142 -25.27 -25.85 10.78
N GLY A 143 -26.38 -25.13 10.91
CA GLY A 143 -27.26 -25.17 12.08
C GLY A 143 -27.04 -24.05 13.11
N PRO A 144 -27.80 -24.09 14.22
CA PRO A 144 -27.89 -22.99 15.18
C PRO A 144 -26.60 -22.72 15.97
N ALA A 145 -25.67 -23.69 16.04
CA ALA A 145 -24.36 -23.49 16.66
C ALA A 145 -23.59 -22.32 16.02
N MET A 146 -23.82 -22.07 14.72
CA MET A 146 -23.22 -20.95 13.99
C MET A 146 -23.78 -19.58 14.37
N LEU A 147 -24.84 -19.48 15.19
CA LEU A 147 -25.30 -18.19 15.74
C LEU A 147 -24.19 -17.50 16.54
N MET A 148 -23.21 -18.27 17.05
CA MET A 148 -22.03 -17.76 17.73
C MET A 148 -21.15 -16.86 16.85
N LEU A 149 -21.30 -16.93 15.53
CA LEU A 149 -20.56 -16.09 14.58
C LEU A 149 -20.92 -14.61 14.71
N PHE A 150 -22.15 -14.25 15.05
CA PHE A 150 -22.55 -12.84 15.20
C PHE A 150 -21.83 -12.11 16.35
N PRO A 151 -21.84 -12.61 17.60
CA PRO A 151 -21.07 -11.99 18.67
C PRO A 151 -19.56 -12.01 18.40
N LEU A 152 -19.05 -13.08 17.79
CA LEU A 152 -17.64 -13.19 17.43
C LEU A 152 -17.23 -12.14 16.37
N LEU A 153 -18.07 -11.95 15.35
CA LEU A 153 -17.90 -10.90 14.34
C LEU A 153 -17.96 -9.50 14.97
N LEU A 154 -18.91 -9.26 15.88
CA LEU A 154 -19.01 -7.99 16.60
C LEU A 154 -17.75 -7.71 17.43
N GLY A 155 -17.25 -8.71 18.16
CA GLY A 155 -16.01 -8.64 18.92
C GLY A 155 -14.80 -8.34 18.03
N PHE A 156 -14.68 -9.05 16.91
CA PHE A 156 -13.63 -8.83 15.91
C PHE A 156 -13.65 -7.41 15.33
N LEU A 157 -14.81 -6.94 14.86
CA LEU A 157 -14.95 -5.59 14.29
C LEU A 157 -14.70 -4.49 15.33
N PHE A 158 -15.21 -4.66 16.55
CA PHE A 158 -14.97 -3.72 17.64
C PHE A 158 -13.48 -3.66 18.00
N MET A 159 -12.81 -4.81 18.10
CA MET A 159 -11.38 -4.90 18.34
C MET A 159 -10.58 -4.17 17.26
N VAL A 160 -10.78 -4.52 15.97
CA VAL A 160 -10.02 -3.94 14.85
C VAL A 160 -10.23 -2.43 14.78
N THR A 161 -11.48 -1.96 14.89
CA THR A 161 -11.81 -0.53 14.81
C THR A 161 -11.25 0.26 15.99
N ALA A 162 -11.34 -0.27 17.22
CA ALA A 162 -10.82 0.40 18.42
C ALA A 162 -9.30 0.45 18.46
N VAL A 163 -8.62 -0.66 18.13
CA VAL A 163 -7.15 -0.71 18.02
C VAL A 163 -6.67 0.25 16.94
N THR A 164 -7.34 0.26 15.80
CA THR A 164 -7.07 1.21 14.72
C THR A 164 -7.21 2.65 15.18
N TYR A 165 -8.29 2.98 15.89
CA TYR A 165 -8.52 4.34 16.39
C TYR A 165 -7.45 4.76 17.40
N GLN A 166 -7.03 3.86 18.28
CA GLN A 166 -5.90 4.07 19.18
C GLN A 166 -4.60 4.32 18.41
N PHE A 167 -4.31 3.51 17.39
CA PHE A 167 -3.11 3.66 16.55
C PHE A 167 -3.11 4.99 15.80
N ARG A 168 -4.26 5.41 15.25
CA ARG A 168 -4.43 6.72 14.60
C ARG A 168 -4.16 7.88 15.55
N GLY A 169 -4.65 7.81 16.79
CA GLY A 169 -4.37 8.85 17.80
C GLY A 169 -2.88 8.97 18.12
N TRP A 170 -2.18 7.83 18.20
CA TRP A 170 -0.72 7.82 18.39
C TRP A 170 0.05 8.32 17.17
N LEU A 171 -0.36 7.92 15.96
CA LEU A 171 0.24 8.42 14.72
C LEU A 171 0.04 9.92 14.56
N ALA A 172 -1.16 10.43 14.86
CA ALA A 172 -1.44 11.87 14.80
C ALA A 172 -0.48 12.68 15.68
N LEU A 173 -0.16 12.17 16.89
CA LEU A 173 0.85 12.77 17.77
C LEU A 173 2.25 12.77 17.14
N LEU A 174 2.66 11.66 16.53
CA LEU A 174 3.96 11.59 15.86
C LEU A 174 4.02 12.47 14.58
N MET A 175 2.88 12.69 13.95
CA MET A 175 2.71 13.49 12.73
C MET A 175 2.51 14.98 13.00
N LEU A 176 2.58 15.45 14.25
CA LEU A 176 2.53 16.87 14.60
C LEU A 176 3.66 17.67 13.94
N ASP A 177 4.85 17.08 13.81
CA ASP A 177 5.95 17.68 13.03
C ASP A 177 5.80 17.31 11.55
N LYS A 178 5.72 18.33 10.67
CA LYS A 178 5.62 18.18 9.22
C LYS A 178 6.73 17.32 8.62
N ARG A 179 7.95 17.34 9.19
CA ARG A 179 9.07 16.50 8.74
C ARG A 179 8.86 15.04 9.13
N ARG A 180 8.56 14.77 10.42
CA ARG A 180 8.29 13.42 10.92
C ARG A 180 7.10 12.79 10.23
N ARG A 181 6.04 13.57 9.99
CA ARG A 181 4.84 13.16 9.27
C ARG A 181 5.16 12.48 7.95
N ARG A 182 6.03 13.09 7.13
CA ARG A 182 6.42 12.56 5.83
C ARG A 182 7.19 11.25 5.97
N THR A 183 8.17 11.22 6.88
CA THR A 183 8.93 10.00 7.17
C THR A 183 8.02 8.85 7.59
N ILE A 184 7.07 9.11 8.49
CA ILE A 184 6.11 8.12 8.97
C ILE A 184 5.24 7.61 7.83
N THR A 185 4.68 8.49 7.00
CA THR A 185 3.85 8.07 5.86
C THR A 185 4.61 7.12 4.92
N VAL A 186 5.89 7.39 4.65
CA VAL A 186 6.70 6.51 3.79
C VAL A 186 7.08 5.22 4.48
N VAL A 187 7.52 5.25 5.74
CA VAL A 187 7.85 4.04 6.48
C VAL A 187 6.63 3.11 6.57
N ILE A 188 5.44 3.65 6.83
CA ILE A 188 4.21 2.85 6.85
C ILE A 188 3.88 2.33 5.44
N THR A 189 4.02 3.15 4.39
CA THR A 189 3.74 2.72 3.00
C THR A 189 4.69 1.59 2.58
N VAL A 190 5.98 1.73 2.84
CA VAL A 190 7.00 0.70 2.56
C VAL A 190 6.73 -0.55 3.39
N GLY A 191 6.47 -0.40 4.69
CA GLY A 191 6.15 -1.53 5.56
C GLY A 191 4.90 -2.28 5.10
N PHE A 192 3.86 -1.56 4.66
CA PHE A 192 2.65 -2.16 4.10
C PHE A 192 2.93 -2.91 2.80
N ILE A 193 3.71 -2.32 1.89
CA ILE A 193 4.14 -2.98 0.66
C ILE A 193 4.89 -4.27 0.97
N LEU A 194 5.87 -4.21 1.88
CA LEU A 194 6.65 -5.38 2.28
C LEU A 194 5.76 -6.46 2.91
N LEU A 195 4.81 -6.08 3.76
CA LEU A 195 3.85 -7.00 4.37
C LEU A 195 3.01 -7.73 3.31
N VAL A 196 2.48 -7.01 2.34
CA VAL A 196 1.71 -7.60 1.22
C VAL A 196 2.57 -8.51 0.35
N GLN A 197 3.89 -8.28 0.30
CA GLN A 197 4.85 -9.12 -0.43
C GLN A 197 5.31 -10.36 0.36
N ILE A 198 5.06 -10.46 1.67
CA ILE A 198 5.48 -11.62 2.48
C ILE A 198 5.04 -12.97 1.87
N PRO A 199 3.77 -13.15 1.42
CA PRO A 199 3.36 -14.41 0.81
C PRO A 199 4.19 -14.75 -0.44
N ASN A 200 4.53 -13.74 -1.24
CA ASN A 200 5.37 -13.92 -2.42
C ASN A 200 6.81 -14.31 -2.03
N LEU A 201 7.37 -13.68 -1.00
CA LEU A 201 8.71 -14.00 -0.46
C LEU A 201 8.77 -15.41 0.14
N LEU A 202 7.75 -15.83 0.88
CA LEU A 202 7.67 -17.19 1.45
C LEU A 202 7.51 -18.25 0.37
N ASN A 203 6.66 -17.97 -0.63
CA ASN A 203 6.49 -18.84 -1.79
C ASN A 203 7.78 -19.01 -2.59
N MET A 204 8.58 -17.94 -2.69
CA MET A 204 9.91 -18.01 -3.28
C MET A 204 10.83 -18.93 -2.48
N THR A 205 11.07 -18.66 -1.20
CA THR A 205 12.17 -19.32 -0.45
C THR A 205 11.89 -20.77 -0.13
N VAL A 206 10.64 -21.11 0.20
CA VAL A 206 10.27 -22.44 0.69
C VAL A 206 9.75 -23.32 -0.44
N TRP A 207 8.87 -22.80 -1.32
CA TRP A 207 8.19 -23.63 -2.30
C TRP A 207 8.97 -23.87 -3.60
N GLN A 208 9.80 -22.93 -4.07
CA GLN A 208 10.56 -23.16 -5.31
C GLN A 208 11.64 -24.23 -5.15
N ARG A 209 12.38 -24.22 -4.04
CA ARG A 209 13.46 -25.20 -3.79
C ARG A 209 12.97 -26.64 -3.80
N SER A 210 11.81 -26.89 -3.18
CA SER A 210 11.22 -28.24 -3.20
C SER A 210 10.86 -28.67 -4.62
N ARG A 211 10.25 -27.79 -5.41
CA ARG A 211 9.83 -28.11 -6.79
C ARG A 211 11.00 -28.31 -7.74
N GLU A 212 12.09 -27.57 -7.57
CA GLU A 212 13.30 -27.72 -8.39
C GLU A 212 13.99 -29.05 -8.10
N ASN A 213 14.13 -29.43 -6.83
CA ASN A 213 14.69 -30.73 -6.46
C ASN A 213 13.85 -31.89 -7.01
N ASP A 214 12.52 -31.84 -6.83
CA ASP A 214 11.62 -32.89 -7.33
C ASP A 214 11.69 -33.04 -8.87
N ARG A 215 11.89 -31.93 -9.59
CA ARG A 215 12.06 -31.91 -11.05
C ARG A 215 13.42 -32.45 -11.49
N ALA A 216 14.49 -32.05 -10.81
CA ALA A 216 15.84 -32.53 -11.10
C ALA A 216 15.95 -34.04 -10.88
N GLU A 217 15.38 -34.54 -9.78
CA GLU A 217 15.29 -35.98 -9.50
C GLU A 217 14.48 -36.72 -10.57
N HIS A 218 13.37 -36.13 -11.04
CA HIS A 218 12.58 -36.69 -12.14
C HIS A 218 13.36 -36.84 -13.44
N GLN A 219 14.07 -35.78 -13.81
CA GLN A 219 14.84 -35.77 -15.04
C GLN A 219 16.00 -36.77 -14.94
N ALA A 220 16.63 -36.89 -13.78
CA ALA A 220 17.67 -37.89 -13.55
C ALA A 220 17.14 -39.32 -13.66
N GLU A 221 15.94 -39.62 -13.15
CA GLU A 221 15.32 -40.94 -13.31
C GLU A 221 14.95 -41.25 -14.76
N ILE A 222 14.36 -40.29 -15.48
CA ILE A 222 14.04 -40.45 -16.91
C ILE A 222 15.32 -40.68 -17.72
N GLN A 223 16.39 -39.94 -17.43
CA GLN A 223 17.69 -40.13 -18.09
C GLN A 223 18.29 -41.51 -17.79
N LYS A 224 18.15 -42.01 -16.55
CA LYS A 224 18.59 -43.38 -16.21
C LYS A 224 17.83 -44.43 -17.02
N LEU A 225 16.51 -44.30 -17.15
CA LEU A 225 15.70 -45.21 -17.97
C LEU A 225 16.12 -45.17 -19.45
N GLN A 226 16.40 -43.98 -19.97
CA GLN A 226 16.90 -43.79 -21.34
C GLN A 226 18.28 -44.45 -21.53
N LEU A 227 19.20 -44.30 -20.57
CA LEU A 227 20.51 -44.95 -20.63
C LEU A 227 20.39 -46.48 -20.58
N THR A 228 19.53 -47.03 -19.73
CA THR A 228 19.32 -48.49 -19.67
C THR A 228 18.70 -49.06 -20.96
N LEU A 229 17.85 -48.28 -21.64
CA LEU A 229 17.35 -48.63 -22.97
C LEU A 229 18.46 -48.59 -24.03
N ALA A 230 19.32 -47.56 -23.98
CA ALA A 230 20.46 -47.43 -24.90
C ALA A 230 21.52 -48.54 -24.72
N GLU A 231 21.72 -49.01 -23.49
CA GLU A 231 22.57 -50.16 -23.17
C GLU A 231 21.97 -51.51 -23.60
N GLY A 232 20.72 -51.53 -24.11
CA GLY A 232 20.03 -52.75 -24.54
C GLY A 232 19.61 -53.67 -23.39
N LYS A 233 19.65 -53.18 -22.13
CA LYS A 233 19.26 -53.96 -20.95
C LYS A 233 17.74 -54.14 -20.82
N ILE A 234 16.97 -53.30 -21.49
CA ILE A 234 15.51 -53.22 -21.36
C ILE A 234 14.91 -53.16 -22.78
N THR A 235 13.80 -53.84 -23.03
CA THR A 235 13.10 -53.75 -24.32
C THR A 235 12.31 -52.42 -24.43
N PRO A 236 12.03 -51.92 -25.64
CA PRO A 236 11.25 -50.68 -25.82
C PRO A 236 9.88 -50.71 -25.12
N GLU A 237 9.20 -51.86 -25.12
CA GLU A 237 7.93 -52.05 -24.43
C GLU A 237 8.08 -51.94 -22.90
N GLN A 238 9.10 -52.60 -22.33
CA GLN A 238 9.41 -52.48 -20.90
C GLN A 238 9.76 -51.04 -20.51
N HIS A 239 10.48 -50.30 -21.36
CA HIS A 239 10.77 -48.88 -21.12
C HIS A 239 9.49 -48.04 -21.07
N THR A 240 8.55 -48.26 -22.01
CA THR A 240 7.26 -47.53 -21.98
C THR A 240 6.43 -47.85 -20.74
N GLN A 241 6.43 -49.11 -20.30
CA GLN A 241 5.73 -49.53 -19.10
C GLN A 241 6.36 -48.94 -17.84
N GLN A 242 7.69 -49.01 -17.70
CA GLN A 242 8.41 -48.41 -16.57
C GLN A 242 8.24 -46.89 -16.50
N LEU A 243 8.21 -46.21 -17.65
CA LEU A 243 7.95 -44.77 -17.69
C LEU A 243 6.50 -44.44 -17.27
N ALA A 244 5.53 -45.26 -17.67
CA ALA A 244 4.14 -45.12 -17.24
C ALA A 244 3.98 -45.36 -15.73
N ASP A 245 4.61 -46.40 -15.19
CA ASP A 245 4.62 -46.72 -13.76
C ASP A 245 5.32 -45.63 -12.94
N LEU A 246 6.43 -45.08 -13.44
CA LEU A 246 7.12 -43.97 -12.77
C LEU A 246 6.24 -42.71 -12.73
N ASN A 247 5.52 -42.43 -13.82
CA ASN A 247 4.61 -41.29 -13.89
C ASN A 247 3.38 -41.46 -12.99
N SER A 248 2.83 -42.68 -12.86
CA SER A 248 1.70 -42.96 -11.98
C SER A 248 2.10 -42.89 -10.50
N GLN A 249 3.24 -43.49 -10.13
CA GLN A 249 3.81 -43.38 -8.77
C GLN A 249 4.00 -41.91 -8.38
N ARG A 250 4.59 -41.09 -9.25
CA ARG A 250 4.76 -39.66 -8.99
C ARG A 250 3.44 -38.89 -8.94
N ALA A 251 2.43 -39.31 -9.70
CA ALA A 251 1.11 -38.70 -9.60
C ALA A 251 0.50 -38.96 -8.21
N GLU A 252 0.64 -40.17 -7.68
CA GLU A 252 0.22 -40.55 -6.32
C GLU A 252 1.04 -39.86 -5.24
N GLU A 253 2.37 -39.78 -5.39
CA GLU A 253 3.23 -39.04 -4.46
C GLU A 253 2.87 -37.55 -4.44
N ARG A 254 2.51 -36.97 -5.59
CA ARG A 254 2.03 -35.59 -5.66
C ARG A 254 0.68 -35.41 -4.99
N THR A 255 -0.25 -36.36 -5.09
CA THR A 255 -1.54 -36.27 -4.39
C THR A 255 -1.33 -36.40 -2.88
N GLN A 256 -0.57 -37.39 -2.41
CA GLN A 256 -0.23 -37.56 -1.00
C GLN A 256 0.57 -36.38 -0.45
N GLY A 257 1.56 -35.90 -1.21
CA GLY A 257 2.36 -34.73 -0.87
C GLY A 257 1.49 -33.48 -0.76
N ARG A 258 0.52 -33.30 -1.66
CA ARG A 258 -0.44 -32.19 -1.60
C ARG A 258 -1.37 -32.30 -0.39
N GLU A 259 -1.80 -33.50 -0.02
CA GLU A 259 -2.63 -33.72 1.17
C GLU A 259 -1.85 -33.45 2.47
N ARG A 260 -0.64 -34.01 2.61
CA ARG A 260 0.25 -33.72 3.75
C ARG A 260 0.55 -32.23 3.85
N PHE A 261 0.83 -31.60 2.73
CA PHE A 261 1.05 -30.17 2.66
C PHE A 261 -0.21 -29.38 3.07
N TYR A 262 -1.38 -29.77 2.57
CA TYR A 262 -2.64 -29.14 2.96
C TYR A 262 -2.87 -29.26 4.48
N GLN A 263 -2.61 -30.44 5.07
CA GLN A 263 -2.68 -30.65 6.51
C GLN A 263 -1.70 -29.76 7.27
N GLN A 264 -0.44 -29.69 6.86
CA GLN A 264 0.57 -28.80 7.48
C GLN A 264 0.16 -27.33 7.41
N VAL A 265 -0.42 -26.90 6.28
CA VAL A 265 -0.93 -25.54 6.12
C VAL A 265 -2.10 -25.30 7.06
N VAL A 266 -3.07 -26.21 7.11
CA VAL A 266 -4.23 -26.12 8.02
C VAL A 266 -3.79 -26.08 9.48
N GLU A 267 -2.86 -26.94 9.89
CA GLU A 267 -2.28 -26.96 11.24
C GLU A 267 -1.55 -25.64 11.55
N GLY A 268 -0.80 -25.11 10.58
CA GLY A 268 -0.13 -23.81 10.71
C GLY A 268 -1.12 -22.65 10.86
N PHE A 269 -2.20 -22.64 10.08
CA PHE A 269 -3.29 -21.67 10.21
C PHE A 269 -4.03 -21.83 11.52
N GLU A 270 -4.30 -23.05 11.98
CA GLU A 270 -4.94 -23.31 13.26
C GLU A 270 -4.10 -22.75 14.42
N TRP A 271 -2.79 -23.05 14.44
CA TRP A 271 -1.86 -22.49 15.43
C TRP A 271 -1.79 -20.97 15.36
N GLY A 272 -1.67 -20.41 14.15
CA GLY A 272 -1.66 -18.97 13.94
C GLY A 272 -2.95 -18.30 14.42
N ASN A 273 -4.09 -18.94 14.16
CA ASN A 273 -5.41 -18.43 14.52
C ASN A 273 -5.72 -18.52 16.00
N MET A 274 -5.18 -19.54 16.68
CA MET A 274 -5.27 -19.65 18.14
C MET A 274 -4.47 -18.53 18.82
N LEU A 275 -3.26 -18.23 18.32
CA LEU A 275 -2.36 -17.26 18.94
C LEU A 275 -2.72 -15.80 18.59
N CYS A 276 -3.12 -15.54 17.36
CA CYS A 276 -3.38 -14.19 16.87
C CYS A 276 -4.84 -13.78 17.11
N PRO A 277 -5.11 -12.63 17.77
CA PRO A 277 -6.49 -12.16 17.98
C PRO A 277 -7.32 -12.00 16.72
N LEU A 278 -6.66 -11.78 15.57
CA LEU A 278 -7.31 -11.67 14.26
C LEU A 278 -7.86 -13.01 13.76
N GLY A 279 -7.26 -14.13 14.17
CA GLY A 279 -7.67 -15.48 13.79
C GLY A 279 -8.69 -16.14 14.72
N TRP A 280 -9.03 -15.50 15.84
CA TRP A 280 -10.07 -16.00 16.75
C TRP A 280 -11.44 -16.11 16.09
N LEU A 281 -11.73 -15.27 15.08
CA LEU A 281 -12.96 -15.34 14.28
C LEU A 281 -13.02 -16.67 13.47
N PRO A 282 -12.07 -16.94 12.56
CA PRO A 282 -11.95 -18.22 11.86
C PRO A 282 -11.91 -19.45 12.77
N TYR A 283 -11.11 -19.40 13.84
CA TYR A 283 -10.99 -20.51 14.80
C TYR A 283 -12.32 -20.79 15.53
N GLY A 284 -13.03 -19.75 15.94
CA GLY A 284 -14.36 -19.89 16.56
C GLY A 284 -15.40 -20.47 15.61
N VAL A 285 -15.34 -20.16 14.31
CA VAL A 285 -16.21 -20.78 13.29
C VAL A 285 -15.93 -22.27 13.15
N ARG A 286 -14.65 -22.67 13.09
CA ARG A 286 -14.27 -24.09 13.06
C ARG A 286 -14.76 -24.83 14.30
N ALA A 287 -14.54 -24.26 15.48
CA ALA A 287 -14.99 -24.85 16.74
C ALA A 287 -16.52 -24.98 16.79
N ALA A 288 -17.26 -23.96 16.35
CA ALA A 288 -18.72 -24.00 16.27
C ALA A 288 -19.22 -25.06 15.27
N ALA A 289 -18.53 -25.26 14.14
CA ALA A 289 -18.82 -26.34 13.20
C ALA A 289 -18.66 -27.74 13.82
N LEU A 290 -17.73 -27.88 14.77
CA LEU A 290 -17.49 -29.10 15.55
C LEU A 290 -18.42 -29.20 16.78
N GLY A 291 -19.35 -28.26 16.98
CA GLY A 291 -20.28 -28.22 18.11
C GLY A 291 -19.70 -27.64 19.40
N ASN A 292 -18.47 -27.13 19.40
CA ASN A 292 -17.85 -26.48 20.56
C ASN A 292 -17.97 -24.95 20.49
N LEU A 293 -18.85 -24.40 21.32
CA LEU A 293 -19.09 -22.95 21.36
C LEU A 293 -18.08 -22.17 22.22
N LEU A 294 -17.30 -22.85 23.08
CA LEU A 294 -16.41 -22.20 24.04
C LEU A 294 -15.33 -21.34 23.37
N PRO A 295 -14.60 -21.82 22.33
CA PRO A 295 -13.60 -20.99 21.65
C PRO A 295 -14.19 -19.71 21.05
N GLY A 296 -15.39 -19.78 20.48
CA GLY A 296 -16.10 -18.61 19.98
C GLY A 296 -16.43 -17.61 21.08
N LEU A 297 -16.84 -18.09 22.27
CA LEU A 297 -17.16 -17.22 23.42
C LEU A 297 -15.91 -16.53 23.95
N TRP A 298 -14.81 -17.27 24.10
CA TRP A 298 -13.52 -16.70 24.50
C TRP A 298 -12.97 -15.71 23.47
N GLY A 299 -13.08 -16.03 22.17
CA GLY A 299 -12.69 -15.11 21.09
C GLY A 299 -13.51 -13.81 21.11
N THR A 300 -14.82 -13.92 21.36
CA THR A 300 -15.71 -12.76 21.52
C THR A 300 -15.30 -11.90 22.72
N LEU A 301 -15.16 -12.50 23.90
CA LEU A 301 -14.78 -11.80 25.13
C LEU A 301 -13.40 -11.17 25.00
N GLY A 302 -12.44 -11.89 24.43
CA GLY A 302 -11.09 -11.40 24.15
C GLY A 302 -11.12 -10.18 23.22
N GLY A 303 -11.84 -10.27 22.09
CA GLY A 303 -11.98 -9.16 21.15
C GLY A 303 -12.64 -7.92 21.77
N LEU A 304 -13.70 -8.12 22.56
CA LEU A 304 -14.37 -7.05 23.29
C LEU A 304 -13.45 -6.41 24.35
N MET A 305 -12.69 -7.21 25.10
CA MET A 305 -11.75 -6.72 26.10
C MET A 305 -10.61 -5.91 25.48
N ILE A 306 -10.00 -6.43 24.41
CA ILE A 306 -8.95 -5.70 23.67
C ILE A 306 -9.53 -4.38 23.13
N GLY A 307 -10.70 -4.44 22.49
CA GLY A 307 -11.37 -3.24 21.98
C GLY A 307 -11.65 -2.21 23.07
N ALA A 308 -12.16 -2.63 24.23
CA ALA A 308 -12.48 -1.75 25.34
C ALA A 308 -11.22 -1.11 25.96
N VAL A 309 -10.16 -1.89 26.15
CA VAL A 309 -8.87 -1.39 26.65
C VAL A 309 -8.27 -0.39 25.66
N SER A 310 -8.29 -0.70 24.36
CA SER A 310 -7.82 0.20 23.30
C SER A 310 -8.60 1.50 23.24
N LEU A 311 -9.93 1.42 23.32
CA LEU A 311 -10.81 2.59 23.34
C LEU A 311 -10.54 3.45 24.58
N ARG A 312 -10.42 2.84 25.77
CA ARG A 312 -10.10 3.54 27.03
C ARG A 312 -8.74 4.23 26.95
N ARG A 313 -7.73 3.57 26.38
CA ARG A 313 -6.40 4.15 26.20
C ARG A 313 -6.43 5.32 25.22
N SER A 314 -7.09 5.16 24.07
CA SER A 314 -7.22 6.24 23.08
C SER A 314 -7.98 7.45 23.66
N TYR A 315 -9.04 7.22 24.44
CA TYR A 315 -9.76 8.27 25.15
C TYR A 315 -8.86 9.05 26.12
N ARG A 316 -8.05 8.34 26.93
CA ARG A 316 -7.09 8.99 27.83
C ARG A 316 -6.04 9.80 27.07
N THR A 317 -5.52 9.29 25.97
CA THR A 317 -4.56 10.03 25.13
C THR A 317 -5.20 11.28 24.56
N THR A 318 -6.42 11.18 24.02
CA THR A 318 -7.17 12.32 23.49
C THR A 318 -7.46 13.37 24.55
N LEU A 319 -7.84 12.97 25.78
CA LEU A 319 -8.03 13.90 26.89
C LEU A 319 -6.73 14.64 27.26
N ARG A 320 -5.59 13.95 27.31
CA ARG A 320 -4.28 14.60 27.59
C ARG A 320 -3.89 15.61 26.53
N ILE A 321 -4.26 15.38 25.28
CA ILE A 321 -4.07 16.36 24.20
C ILE A 321 -4.93 17.59 24.46
N PHE A 322 -6.19 17.39 24.88
CA PHE A 322 -7.12 18.49 25.15
C PHE A 322 -6.79 19.30 26.40
N THR A 323 -6.22 18.69 27.44
CA THR A 323 -5.83 19.41 28.66
C THR A 323 -4.57 20.25 28.47
N GLY A 324 -3.91 20.18 27.31
CA GLY A 324 -2.68 20.92 27.04
C GLY A 324 -1.44 20.33 27.71
N ASP A 325 -1.55 19.17 28.36
CA ASP A 325 -0.42 18.47 28.99
C ASP A 325 0.63 18.00 27.97
N PHE A 326 0.26 17.90 26.69
CA PHE A 326 1.18 17.64 25.58
C PHE A 326 1.79 18.94 25.03
N GLN A 327 2.64 19.61 25.81
CA GLN A 327 3.60 20.59 25.28
C GLN A 327 4.78 19.86 24.62
N THR A 328 4.55 19.15 23.51
CA THR A 328 5.64 18.52 22.72
C THR A 328 6.47 19.53 21.93
N GLY A 329 6.10 20.81 21.98
CA GLY A 329 7.07 21.87 21.83
C GLY A 329 7.61 22.18 23.21
N VAL A 330 8.77 21.61 23.55
CA VAL A 330 9.76 22.36 24.35
C VAL A 330 9.66 23.78 23.82
N ALA A 331 9.30 24.73 24.68
CA ALA A 331 9.60 26.12 24.46
C ALA A 331 11.10 26.10 24.17
N ARG A 332 11.44 25.96 22.89
CA ARG A 332 12.78 26.17 22.39
C ARG A 332 12.88 27.64 22.66
N THR A 333 13.40 27.95 23.84
CA THR A 333 13.91 29.24 24.24
C THR A 333 14.46 29.76 22.93
N GLN A 334 13.76 30.73 22.35
CA GLN A 334 14.36 31.53 21.32
C GLN A 334 15.51 32.14 22.07
N THR A 335 16.66 31.45 22.06
CA THR A 335 17.94 32.06 22.27
C THR A 335 17.90 33.11 21.20
N VAL A 336 17.54 34.33 21.62
CA VAL A 336 17.65 35.54 20.86
C VAL A 336 19.04 35.45 20.27
N VAL A 337 19.10 35.12 18.99
CA VAL A 337 20.35 35.13 18.26
C VAL A 337 20.69 36.60 18.21
N LEU A 338 21.46 37.05 19.21
CA LEU A 338 22.17 38.31 19.16
C LEU A 338 22.85 38.31 17.80
N GLU A 339 22.51 39.29 16.97
CA GLU A 339 23.10 39.50 15.65
C GLU A 339 24.63 39.42 15.81
N ALA A 340 25.20 38.33 15.31
CA ALA A 340 26.64 38.23 15.21
C ALA A 340 27.11 39.34 14.26
N PRO A 341 28.13 40.14 14.63
CA PRO A 341 28.60 41.24 13.80
C PRO A 341 29.02 40.72 12.43
N ALA A 342 28.65 41.45 11.39
CA ALA A 342 28.96 41.15 10.00
C ALA A 342 30.46 40.86 9.84
N ALA A 343 30.80 39.62 9.55
CA ALA A 343 32.17 39.25 9.22
C ALA A 343 32.59 39.92 7.89
N PRO A 344 33.85 40.36 7.75
CA PRO A 344 34.34 41.06 6.58
C PRO A 344 34.27 40.19 5.31
N ALA A 345 33.89 40.83 4.20
CA ALA A 345 33.47 40.22 2.93
C ALA A 345 34.61 39.63 2.06
N ASP A 346 35.79 39.35 2.62
CA ASP A 346 36.99 38.97 1.88
C ASP A 346 37.42 37.52 2.11
N ALA A 347 36.49 36.59 1.90
CA ALA A 347 36.84 35.19 1.67
C ALA A 347 36.29 34.81 0.30
N SER A 348 37.17 34.44 -0.62
CA SER A 348 36.88 33.94 -1.96
C SER A 348 35.75 32.92 -1.93
N SER A 349 34.52 33.40 -2.10
CA SER A 349 33.34 32.56 -2.02
C SER A 349 33.37 31.65 -3.22
N SER A 350 33.77 30.40 -3.00
CA SER A 350 33.63 29.32 -3.98
C SER A 350 32.25 29.46 -4.61
N ALA A 351 32.22 29.71 -5.93
CA ALA A 351 31.01 30.14 -6.63
C ALA A 351 29.78 29.39 -6.11
N THR A 352 28.86 30.14 -5.51
CA THR A 352 27.68 29.56 -4.87
C THR A 352 26.99 28.69 -5.91
N PHE A 353 26.48 27.51 -5.57
CA PHE A 353 25.94 26.53 -6.55
C PHE A 353 25.02 27.14 -7.65
N LEU A 354 24.35 28.26 -7.34
CA LEU A 354 23.48 29.03 -8.25
C LEU A 354 24.22 29.89 -9.30
N GLU A 355 25.49 30.23 -9.07
CA GLU A 355 26.34 31.02 -9.97
C GLU A 355 27.01 30.17 -11.06
N LYS A 356 26.83 28.84 -11.00
CA LYS A 356 27.39 27.94 -12.01
C LYS A 356 26.69 28.15 -13.36
N ARG A 357 27.46 28.50 -14.39
CA ARG A 357 26.94 28.69 -15.75
C ARG A 357 26.91 27.37 -16.53
N LEU A 358 25.74 27.01 -17.05
CA LEU A 358 25.56 25.89 -17.99
C LEU A 358 25.81 26.39 -19.41
N ARG A 359 26.93 26.01 -20.02
CA ARG A 359 27.41 26.57 -21.32
C ARG A 359 26.43 26.42 -22.50
N TRP A 360 25.42 25.57 -22.40
CA TRP A 360 24.56 25.15 -23.50
C TRP A 360 23.12 25.66 -23.36
N VAL A 361 22.86 26.46 -22.32
CA VAL A 361 21.53 26.89 -21.90
C VAL A 361 21.57 28.37 -21.59
N THR A 362 20.48 29.10 -21.84
CA THR A 362 20.39 30.52 -21.52
C THR A 362 20.61 30.74 -20.02
N GLU A 363 21.16 31.90 -19.64
CA GLU A 363 21.47 32.20 -18.24
C GLU A 363 20.21 32.12 -17.35
N HIS A 364 19.06 32.57 -17.88
CA HIS A 364 17.78 32.44 -17.19
C HIS A 364 17.38 30.98 -16.94
N ALA A 365 17.41 30.13 -17.96
CA ALA A 365 17.05 28.72 -17.81
C ALA A 365 18.04 27.98 -16.90
N ALA A 366 19.33 28.34 -16.92
CA ALA A 366 20.34 27.79 -16.01
C ALA A 366 20.04 28.13 -14.54
N VAL A 367 19.72 29.40 -14.25
CA VAL A 367 19.38 29.86 -12.89
C VAL A 367 18.12 29.16 -12.38
N VAL A 368 17.07 29.09 -13.21
CA VAL A 368 15.83 28.37 -12.88
C VAL A 368 16.12 26.88 -12.62
N ALA A 369 16.95 26.25 -13.45
CA ALA A 369 17.31 24.85 -13.31
C ALA A 369 18.04 24.57 -11.99
N LEU A 370 19.07 25.37 -11.66
CA LEU A 370 19.88 25.17 -10.47
C LEU A 370 19.12 25.51 -9.19
N ALA A 371 18.31 26.57 -9.20
CA ALA A 371 17.45 26.93 -8.08
C ALA A 371 16.42 25.82 -7.80
N ASN A 372 15.74 25.33 -8.83
CA ASN A 372 14.74 24.27 -8.67
C ASN A 372 15.39 22.92 -8.30
N PHE A 373 16.54 22.57 -8.87
CA PHE A 373 17.28 21.36 -8.50
C PHE A 373 17.73 21.41 -7.03
N ARG A 374 18.22 22.56 -6.56
CA ARG A 374 18.56 22.76 -5.14
C ARG A 374 17.32 22.66 -4.24
N SER A 375 16.18 23.18 -4.69
CA SER A 375 14.90 23.04 -3.99
C SER A 375 14.49 21.56 -3.88
N LEU A 376 14.49 20.82 -5.00
CA LEU A 376 14.15 19.40 -5.06
C LEU A 376 15.08 18.55 -4.17
N THR A 377 16.39 18.78 -4.22
CA THR A 377 17.35 18.02 -3.39
C THR A 377 17.23 18.32 -1.89
N ARG A 378 16.67 19.47 -1.51
CA ARG A 378 16.41 19.84 -0.12
C ARG A 378 15.02 19.40 0.35
N ALA A 379 14.04 19.39 -0.54
CA ALA A 379 12.66 19.04 -0.23
C ALA A 379 12.55 17.55 0.18
N PRO A 380 12.10 17.24 1.41
CA PRO A 380 11.84 15.86 1.81
C PRO A 380 10.90 15.14 0.84
N GLU A 381 9.91 15.84 0.29
CA GLU A 381 8.89 15.31 -0.62
C GLU A 381 9.50 14.75 -1.89
N ALA A 382 10.44 15.48 -2.50
CA ALA A 382 11.12 15.02 -3.71
C ALA A 382 11.96 13.78 -3.43
N LYS A 383 12.65 13.71 -2.27
CA LYS A 383 13.35 12.50 -1.82
C LYS A 383 12.41 11.31 -1.65
N MET A 384 11.21 11.55 -1.10
CA MET A 384 10.20 10.50 -0.97
C MET A 384 9.67 10.03 -2.32
N MET A 385 9.41 10.95 -3.25
CA MET A 385 8.95 10.61 -4.60
C MET A 385 9.99 9.78 -5.34
N LEU A 386 11.28 10.10 -5.16
CA LEU A 386 12.39 9.33 -5.72
C LEU A 386 12.52 7.91 -5.18
N LEU A 387 12.03 7.66 -3.98
CA LEU A 387 12.00 6.32 -3.42
C LEU A 387 10.98 5.43 -4.15
N THR A 388 9.95 6.02 -4.79
CA THR A 388 8.87 5.25 -5.43
C THR A 388 9.37 4.35 -6.56
N PRO A 389 10.16 4.84 -7.55
CA PRO A 389 10.75 3.96 -8.56
C PRO A 389 11.68 2.88 -7.99
N VAL A 390 12.39 3.17 -6.89
CA VAL A 390 13.24 2.17 -6.21
C VAL A 390 12.39 1.08 -5.58
N ILE A 391 11.30 1.46 -4.91
CA ILE A 391 10.36 0.50 -4.32
C ILE A 391 9.71 -0.34 -5.43
N MET A 392 9.30 0.28 -6.53
CA MET A 392 8.73 -0.43 -7.67
C MET A 392 9.74 -1.40 -8.29
N LEU A 393 11.01 -0.99 -8.43
CA LEU A 393 12.07 -1.90 -8.84
C LEU A 393 12.24 -3.04 -7.82
N GLY A 394 12.16 -2.77 -6.51
CA GLY A 394 12.20 -3.81 -5.49
C GLY A 394 11.06 -4.81 -5.65
N ILE A 395 9.82 -4.33 -5.79
CA ILE A 395 8.62 -5.16 -5.95
C ILE A 395 8.67 -5.96 -7.26
N PHE A 396 8.70 -5.27 -8.40
CA PHE A 396 8.62 -5.91 -9.71
C PHE A 396 9.92 -6.60 -10.10
N GLY A 397 11.06 -6.02 -9.71
CA GLY A 397 12.36 -6.67 -9.85
C GLY A 397 12.38 -7.97 -9.06
N SER A 398 11.89 -8.02 -7.81
CA SER A 398 11.81 -9.29 -7.08
C SER A 398 10.99 -10.35 -7.82
N MET A 399 9.84 -9.97 -8.40
CA MET A 399 9.05 -10.89 -9.23
C MET A 399 9.82 -11.38 -10.47
N LEU A 400 10.59 -10.50 -11.11
CA LEU A 400 11.46 -10.88 -12.23
C LEU A 400 12.59 -11.81 -11.75
N PHE A 401 13.25 -11.51 -10.62
CA PHE A 401 14.27 -12.37 -10.00
C PHE A 401 13.79 -13.76 -9.68
N MET A 402 12.54 -13.86 -9.27
CA MET A 402 11.91 -15.10 -8.87
C MET A 402 11.49 -15.97 -10.07
N GLY A 403 11.37 -15.40 -11.27
CA GLY A 403 11.18 -16.20 -12.49
C GLY A 403 12.48 -16.86 -12.93
N ASN A 404 12.40 -17.90 -13.78
CA ASN A 404 13.56 -18.47 -14.46
C ASN A 404 14.16 -17.45 -15.45
N LEU A 405 14.83 -16.40 -14.94
CA LEU A 405 15.50 -15.38 -15.74
C LEU A 405 16.55 -16.00 -16.66
N HIS A 406 17.10 -17.14 -16.26
CA HIS A 406 18.05 -17.89 -17.06
C HIS A 406 17.43 -18.47 -18.33
N GLU A 407 16.16 -18.86 -18.27
CA GLU A 407 15.40 -19.39 -19.43
C GLU A 407 14.73 -18.28 -20.24
N MET A 408 14.83 -17.03 -19.79
CA MET A 408 14.17 -15.93 -20.46
C MET A 408 14.79 -15.69 -21.85
N PRO A 409 13.98 -15.69 -22.93
CA PRO A 409 14.47 -15.52 -24.29
C PRO A 409 15.33 -14.25 -24.41
N LEU A 410 16.45 -14.35 -25.12
CA LEU A 410 17.37 -13.21 -25.32
C LEU A 410 16.66 -11.97 -25.89
N LEU A 411 15.60 -12.16 -26.68
CA LEU A 411 14.79 -11.10 -27.27
C LEU A 411 13.89 -10.36 -26.26
N ALA A 412 13.54 -10.98 -25.12
CA ALA A 412 12.68 -10.36 -24.11
C ALA A 412 13.45 -9.40 -23.19
N ARG A 413 14.77 -9.61 -23.02
CA ARG A 413 15.59 -8.84 -22.08
C ARG A 413 15.60 -7.31 -22.36
N PRO A 414 15.76 -6.84 -23.62
CA PRO A 414 15.70 -5.41 -23.93
C PRO A 414 14.30 -4.81 -23.69
N ILE A 415 13.24 -5.58 -23.89
CA ILE A 415 11.85 -5.13 -23.66
C ILE A 415 11.63 -4.87 -22.17
N ILE A 416 12.17 -5.73 -21.30
CA ILE A 416 12.10 -5.56 -19.84
C ILE A 416 12.89 -4.34 -19.40
N ALA A 417 14.10 -4.14 -19.94
CA ALA A 417 14.91 -2.96 -19.65
C ALA A 417 14.19 -1.66 -20.06
N LEU A 418 13.58 -1.65 -21.25
CA LEU A 418 12.75 -0.54 -21.72
C LEU A 418 11.53 -0.30 -20.81
N GLY A 419 10.81 -1.37 -20.46
CA GLY A 419 9.66 -1.31 -19.56
C GLY A 419 10.03 -0.74 -18.19
N ALA A 420 11.18 -1.14 -17.64
CA ALA A 420 11.69 -0.62 -16.38
C ALA A 420 12.01 0.89 -16.44
N ILE A 421 12.61 1.38 -17.54
CA ILE A 421 12.82 2.82 -17.74
C ILE A 421 11.49 3.56 -17.81
N VAL A 422 10.57 3.09 -18.64
CA VAL A 422 9.26 3.74 -18.81
C VAL A 422 8.54 3.80 -17.47
N MET A 423 8.50 2.70 -16.72
CA MET A 423 7.91 2.65 -15.39
C MET A 423 8.58 3.61 -14.40
N THR A 424 9.91 3.75 -14.46
CA THR A 424 10.66 4.71 -13.65
C THR A 424 10.26 6.15 -13.96
N MET A 425 10.17 6.48 -15.25
CA MET A 425 9.75 7.79 -15.73
C MET A 425 8.28 8.09 -15.38
N VAL A 426 7.39 7.10 -15.48
CA VAL A 426 6.00 7.19 -14.99
C VAL A 426 5.95 7.44 -13.49
N GLY A 427 6.80 6.79 -12.70
CA GLY A 427 6.91 7.07 -11.26
C GLY A 427 7.32 8.51 -10.96
N LEU A 428 8.18 9.10 -11.79
CA LEU A 428 8.61 10.50 -11.68
C LEU A 428 7.62 11.49 -12.32
N LEU A 429 6.64 11.01 -13.07
CA LEU A 429 5.66 11.84 -13.77
C LEU A 429 4.87 12.72 -12.80
N GLN A 430 4.63 12.27 -11.57
CA GLN A 430 3.98 13.09 -10.54
C GLN A 430 4.76 14.37 -10.20
N VAL A 431 6.10 14.32 -10.26
CA VAL A 431 6.97 15.50 -10.04
C VAL A 431 6.88 16.44 -11.25
N LEU A 432 6.90 15.87 -12.46
CA LEU A 432 6.86 16.62 -13.72
C LEU A 432 5.49 17.28 -14.00
N GLN A 433 4.39 16.56 -13.77
CA GLN A 433 3.03 17.05 -14.04
C GLN A 433 2.62 18.20 -13.11
N ASN A 434 3.24 18.31 -11.94
CA ASN A 434 2.92 19.32 -10.94
C ASN A 434 4.08 20.31 -10.68
N LEU A 435 4.90 20.54 -11.71
CA LEU A 435 6.08 21.42 -11.67
C LEU A 435 5.80 22.84 -11.13
N PHE A 436 4.60 23.38 -11.39
CA PHE A 436 4.17 24.69 -10.90
C PHE A 436 3.36 24.61 -9.61
N GLY A 437 2.60 23.54 -9.36
CA GLY A 437 1.79 23.43 -8.14
C GLY A 437 2.62 23.07 -6.89
N PHE A 438 3.79 22.44 -7.04
CA PHE A 438 4.73 22.28 -5.91
C PHE A 438 5.33 23.62 -5.43
N ASP A 439 5.34 24.63 -6.29
CA ASP A 439 6.00 25.90 -6.07
C ASP A 439 4.99 27.04 -6.28
N ARG A 440 3.86 26.99 -5.55
CA ARG A 440 2.73 27.91 -5.74
C ARG A 440 3.16 29.38 -5.63
N ASP A 441 4.02 29.69 -4.66
CA ASP A 441 4.56 31.03 -4.48
C ASP A 441 5.61 31.35 -5.56
N GLY A 442 6.44 30.37 -5.96
CA GLY A 442 7.38 30.51 -7.07
C GLY A 442 6.70 30.71 -8.43
N PHE A 443 5.51 30.14 -8.67
CA PHE A 443 4.76 30.36 -9.90
C PHE A 443 4.42 31.84 -10.10
N ARG A 444 3.98 32.52 -9.04
CA ARG A 444 3.72 33.96 -9.09
C ARG A 444 5.00 34.74 -9.45
N VAL A 445 6.14 34.33 -8.89
CA VAL A 445 7.44 34.92 -9.24
C VAL A 445 7.74 34.70 -10.72
N PHE A 446 7.62 33.47 -11.24
CA PHE A 446 7.89 33.17 -12.65
C PHE A 446 6.99 33.95 -13.62
N VAL A 447 5.73 34.20 -13.25
CA VAL A 447 4.79 34.99 -14.05
C VAL A 447 5.15 36.48 -14.06
N LEU A 448 5.70 36.99 -12.96
CA LEU A 448 6.03 38.42 -12.81
C LEU A 448 7.45 38.77 -13.27
N THR A 449 8.35 37.80 -13.30
CA THR A 449 9.72 38.01 -13.79
C THR A 449 9.74 38.23 -15.31
N PRO A 450 10.63 39.11 -15.83
CA PRO A 450 10.76 39.38 -17.27
C PRO A 450 11.45 38.22 -18.04
N THR A 451 11.44 37.01 -17.50
CA THR A 451 12.07 35.84 -18.08
C THR A 451 11.17 35.22 -19.16
N PRO A 452 11.69 34.88 -20.35
CA PRO A 452 10.91 34.17 -21.36
C PRO A 452 10.31 32.87 -20.81
N ARG A 453 9.01 32.64 -21.03
CA ARG A 453 8.30 31.45 -20.51
C ARG A 453 8.92 30.13 -20.98
N ARG A 454 9.47 30.12 -22.21
CA ARG A 454 10.23 29.01 -22.77
C ARG A 454 11.42 28.63 -21.87
N ASP A 455 12.16 29.63 -21.39
CA ASP A 455 13.35 29.43 -20.57
C ASP A 455 12.99 28.91 -19.17
N VAL A 456 11.85 29.35 -18.62
CA VAL A 456 11.31 28.80 -17.38
C VAL A 456 10.99 27.32 -17.53
N LEU A 457 10.30 26.93 -18.62
CA LEU A 457 9.97 25.51 -18.89
C LEU A 457 11.23 24.66 -19.13
N ILE A 458 12.18 25.16 -19.93
CA ILE A 458 13.46 24.48 -20.17
C ILE A 458 14.22 24.32 -18.86
N GLY A 459 14.30 25.38 -18.03
CA GLY A 459 14.97 25.32 -16.73
C GLY A 459 14.30 24.32 -15.78
N LYS A 460 12.97 24.31 -15.71
CA LYS A 460 12.19 23.35 -14.92
C LYS A 460 12.44 21.90 -15.36
N ASN A 461 12.40 21.62 -16.66
CA ASN A 461 12.76 20.30 -17.17
C ASN A 461 14.22 19.97 -16.83
N LEU A 462 15.17 20.85 -17.15
CA LEU A 462 16.58 20.61 -16.89
C LEU A 462 16.90 20.36 -15.41
N SER A 463 16.13 20.93 -14.48
CA SER A 463 16.27 20.64 -13.05
C SER A 463 15.96 19.19 -12.66
N ILE A 464 15.08 18.50 -13.42
CA ILE A 464 14.70 17.10 -13.14
C ILE A 464 15.58 16.12 -13.90
N ALA A 465 16.19 16.53 -15.03
CA ALA A 465 17.00 15.66 -15.89
C ALA A 465 18.09 14.87 -15.14
N PRO A 466 18.96 15.47 -14.31
CA PRO A 466 20.01 14.73 -13.61
C PRO A 466 19.44 13.61 -12.75
N LEU A 467 18.29 13.89 -12.13
CA LEU A 467 17.65 12.98 -11.20
C LEU A 467 16.95 11.83 -11.92
N ALA A 468 16.18 12.14 -12.96
CA ALA A 468 15.47 11.14 -13.74
C ALA A 468 16.43 10.21 -14.50
N LEU A 469 17.46 10.79 -15.14
CA LEU A 469 18.44 10.01 -15.89
C LEU A 469 19.36 9.20 -14.97
N ALA A 470 19.76 9.74 -13.80
CA ALA A 470 20.53 8.96 -12.82
C ALA A 470 19.72 7.76 -12.31
N MET A 471 18.43 7.95 -12.01
CA MET A 471 17.55 6.86 -11.60
C MET A 471 17.39 5.79 -12.67
N CYS A 472 17.17 6.20 -13.93
CA CYS A 472 17.15 5.24 -15.04
C CYS A 472 18.48 4.52 -15.21
N GLY A 473 19.60 5.24 -15.09
CA GLY A 473 20.95 4.64 -15.14
C GLY A 473 21.19 3.61 -14.05
N LEU A 474 20.79 3.90 -12.80
CA LEU A 474 20.90 2.96 -11.68
C LEU A 474 20.04 1.71 -11.90
N ILE A 475 18.82 1.87 -12.42
CA ILE A 475 17.91 0.75 -12.70
C ILE A 475 18.43 -0.09 -13.87
N LEU A 476 18.95 0.54 -14.92
CA LEU A 476 19.61 -0.17 -16.02
C LEU A 476 20.86 -0.90 -15.56
N LEU A 477 21.65 -0.31 -14.67
CA LEU A 477 22.82 -0.97 -14.10
C LEU A 477 22.40 -2.19 -13.28
N ALA A 478 21.37 -2.07 -12.44
CA ALA A 478 20.81 -3.20 -11.71
C ALA A 478 20.35 -4.31 -12.67
N ILE A 479 19.60 -3.96 -13.72
CA ILE A 479 19.18 -4.91 -14.76
C ILE A 479 20.38 -5.52 -15.49
N GLN A 480 21.44 -4.76 -15.78
CA GLN A 480 22.64 -5.29 -16.45
C GLN A 480 23.39 -6.30 -15.58
N ILE A 481 23.50 -6.04 -14.27
CA ILE A 481 24.11 -6.97 -13.30
C ILE A 481 23.29 -8.27 -13.23
N MET A 482 21.98 -8.14 -13.31
CA MET A 482 21.02 -9.19 -13.02
C MET A 482 20.61 -10.02 -14.24
N LEU A 483 20.52 -9.37 -15.40
CA LEU A 483 20.08 -9.92 -16.67
C LEU A 483 21.02 -9.33 -17.75
N PRO A 484 22.24 -9.89 -17.92
CA PRO A 484 23.26 -9.29 -18.76
C PRO A 484 22.73 -9.09 -20.18
N LEU A 485 22.61 -7.83 -20.57
CA LEU A 485 22.27 -7.42 -21.92
C LEU A 485 23.54 -7.40 -22.75
N ARG A 486 23.38 -7.64 -24.06
CA ARG A 486 24.45 -7.32 -25.01
C ARG A 486 24.79 -5.84 -24.88
N PHE A 487 26.06 -5.50 -24.94
CA PHE A 487 26.55 -4.13 -24.78
C PHE A 487 25.85 -3.13 -25.72
N THR A 488 25.55 -3.54 -26.95
CA THR A 488 24.79 -2.75 -27.93
C THR A 488 23.37 -2.44 -27.46
N HIS A 489 22.65 -3.42 -26.89
CA HIS A 489 21.32 -3.20 -26.33
C HIS A 489 21.36 -2.32 -25.09
N PHE A 490 22.35 -2.51 -24.21
CA PHE A 490 22.53 -1.64 -23.05
C PHE A 490 22.72 -0.17 -23.46
N LEU A 491 23.62 0.09 -24.41
CA LEU A 491 23.87 1.45 -24.92
C LEU A 491 22.64 2.04 -25.63
N ALA A 492 21.96 1.24 -26.46
CA ALA A 492 20.72 1.66 -27.11
C ALA A 492 19.64 2.05 -26.08
N THR A 493 19.53 1.27 -25.01
CA THR A 493 18.56 1.51 -23.93
C THR A 493 18.91 2.77 -23.13
N LEU A 494 20.19 3.06 -22.93
CA LEU A 494 20.65 4.32 -22.32
C LEU A 494 20.25 5.52 -23.17
N VAL A 495 20.45 5.46 -24.50
CA VAL A 495 20.02 6.53 -25.42
C VAL A 495 18.49 6.66 -25.44
N GLN A 496 17.76 5.54 -25.44
CA GLN A 496 16.30 5.53 -25.35
C GLN A 496 15.78 6.21 -24.07
N SER A 497 16.49 6.07 -22.93
CA SER A 497 16.08 6.75 -21.69
C SER A 497 16.06 8.28 -21.83
N VAL A 498 16.97 8.86 -22.61
CA VAL A 498 17.00 10.29 -22.91
C VAL A 498 15.83 10.69 -23.81
N MET A 499 15.49 9.87 -24.82
CA MET A 499 14.32 10.11 -25.68
C MET A 499 13.01 10.05 -24.90
N ILE A 500 12.84 9.02 -24.07
CA ILE A 500 11.67 8.87 -23.19
C ILE A 500 11.58 10.08 -22.27
N TYR A 501 12.68 10.51 -21.67
CA TYR A 501 12.71 11.70 -20.83
C TYR A 501 12.18 12.96 -21.54
N PHE A 502 12.54 13.19 -22.81
CA PHE A 502 11.99 14.32 -23.57
C PHE A 502 10.49 14.21 -23.84
N ILE A 503 9.99 13.01 -24.17
CA ILE A 503 8.54 12.77 -24.33
C ILE A 503 7.82 13.08 -23.00
N PHE A 504 8.39 12.64 -21.88
CA PHE A 504 7.84 12.91 -20.55
C PHE A 504 7.86 14.39 -20.19
N CYS A 505 8.91 15.12 -20.55
CA CYS A 505 8.96 16.58 -20.40
C CYS A 505 7.86 17.26 -21.21
N MET A 506 7.59 16.82 -22.43
CA MET A 506 6.54 17.37 -23.27
C MET A 506 5.15 17.14 -22.66
N VAL A 507 4.84 15.90 -22.26
CA VAL A 507 3.57 15.55 -21.61
C VAL A 507 3.42 16.27 -20.26
N GLY A 508 4.47 16.28 -19.45
CA GLY A 508 4.49 16.96 -18.15
C GLY A 508 4.25 18.45 -18.27
N ASN A 509 4.91 19.11 -19.24
CA ASN A 509 4.67 20.52 -19.54
C ASN A 509 3.23 20.78 -19.99
N LEU A 510 2.69 19.96 -20.89
CA LEU A 510 1.31 20.10 -21.35
C LEU A 510 0.31 19.99 -20.19
N VAL A 511 0.45 18.98 -19.34
CA VAL A 511 -0.40 18.77 -18.17
C VAL A 511 -0.27 19.93 -17.17
N SER A 512 0.96 20.36 -16.89
CA SER A 512 1.25 21.46 -15.95
C SER A 512 0.70 22.81 -16.43
N ILE A 513 0.61 23.03 -17.75
CA ILE A 513 0.02 24.24 -18.36
C ILE A 513 -1.51 24.17 -18.40
N LEU A 514 -2.09 23.05 -18.86
CA LEU A 514 -3.55 22.90 -19.01
C LEU A 514 -4.25 22.76 -17.66
N SER A 515 -3.56 22.16 -16.71
CA SER A 515 -4.07 21.92 -15.38
C SER A 515 -2.96 22.30 -14.40
N PRO A 516 -2.78 23.61 -14.11
CA PRO A 516 -2.20 24.01 -12.85
C PRO A 516 -3.23 23.65 -11.79
N VAL A 517 -3.43 22.35 -11.58
CA VAL A 517 -4.15 21.85 -10.43
C VAL A 517 -3.40 22.50 -9.30
N VAL A 518 -4.09 23.36 -8.54
CA VAL A 518 -3.68 23.60 -7.17
C VAL A 518 -3.72 22.21 -6.60
N GLY A 519 -2.58 21.51 -6.63
CA GLY A 519 -2.47 20.20 -6.03
C GLY A 519 -3.08 20.43 -4.67
N LEU A 520 -4.20 19.74 -4.39
CA LEU A 520 -4.78 19.72 -3.06
C LEU A 520 -3.57 19.69 -2.14
N PRO A 521 -3.35 20.76 -1.35
CA PRO A 521 -2.04 21.05 -0.77
C PRO A 521 -1.47 19.73 -0.30
N PRO A 522 -0.29 19.28 -0.80
CA PRO A 522 0.21 17.96 -0.45
C PRO A 522 0.44 18.00 1.05
N PHE A 523 -0.58 17.52 1.74
CA PHE A 523 -0.74 17.56 3.16
C PHE A 523 -0.61 18.96 3.78
N ASN A 524 -1.71 19.71 3.89
CA ASN A 524 -1.84 20.73 4.95
C ASN A 524 -2.51 20.12 6.16
#